data_AF-A0A1A8XIT5-F1
#
_entry.id   AF-A0A1A8XIT5-F1
#
_cell.length_a   1.000
_cell.length_b   1.000
_cell.length_c   1.000
_cell.angle_alpha   90.00
_cell.angle_beta   90.00
_cell.angle_gamma   90.00
#
_symmetry.space_group_name_H-M   'P 1'
#
loop_
_entity.id
_entity.type
_entity.pdbx_description
1 polymer ?
#
loop_
_entity_poly.entity_id
_entity_poly.type
_entity_poly.pdbx_seq_one_letter_code
_entity_poly.pdbx_strand_id
1 'polypeptide(L)'
;MPDSSTEHTATVAAPVAPRAAPCSPYVALRHLVRAQPLTVGPSAPVRETLLLLDQMRADAVVVVDERTRMPLGIITLPDVVRRIAIEGCDLQAPIATVMTGGLITVPADSTAHQASVVMVRRGVRHLVLVNADGSYFNVVSQTDLYTLPGAQSSDLVRSILAARDVHTLAALAGEIRAFVSRLVVERVSADALCHRLSSLNDLLTLQVIELVAGQFDLPYVQWCWLVFGSEGRLEQTLATDQDNGLIFSAESDDEAAILREAFLPFARAVNEALDACGFPLCKGNIMAGNPQWCLSTREWRMAFSGWLETPQPEALLNASIFFDLRPLYGQESLANDLRGWLLAKTPLYPIFLRAMVENTMNWESPLNWWKGFRYDGDKAFPHTIDLKKHGSRPFVDAARIYALATQIPDTNTVERLRIAGEQTGMAADQAAALIDAFQYIQRVRLEQQVKSGAGTPTNRVDPDDLHELDRMILKESLKQVENLQKRLIRKFAPA
;
A
#
# COMPACT_ATOMS: atom_id res chain seq x y z
N MET A 1 44.48 37.79 -44.59
CA MET A 1 45.27 38.19 -43.40
C MET A 1 44.59 39.39 -42.76
N PRO A 2 44.15 39.35 -41.49
CA PRO A 2 43.61 38.21 -40.75
C PRO A 2 42.31 38.53 -39.97
N ASP A 3 41.68 37.45 -39.52
CA ASP A 3 40.88 37.20 -38.30
C ASP A 3 39.80 38.18 -37.81
N SER A 4 38.55 37.68 -37.77
CA SER A 4 37.93 37.45 -36.47
C SER A 4 36.93 36.28 -36.51
N SER A 5 37.17 35.37 -35.58
CA SER A 5 36.40 34.21 -35.16
C SER A 5 34.89 34.45 -35.03
N THR A 6 34.10 33.77 -35.84
CA THR A 6 32.67 33.56 -35.57
C THR A 6 32.51 32.47 -34.50
N GLU A 7 32.24 32.89 -33.26
CA GLU A 7 31.74 32.01 -32.21
C GLU A 7 30.37 31.45 -32.62
N HIS A 8 30.31 30.14 -32.90
CA HIS A 8 29.08 29.39 -32.87
C HIS A 8 28.56 29.32 -31.42
N THR A 9 27.61 30.17 -31.08
CA THR A 9 26.79 30.00 -29.88
C THR A 9 25.88 28.79 -30.09
N ALA A 10 26.35 27.64 -29.63
CA ALA A 10 25.56 26.43 -29.50
C ALA A 10 24.36 26.73 -28.59
N THR A 11 23.16 26.78 -29.17
CA THR A 11 21.91 26.82 -28.42
C THR A 11 21.74 25.46 -27.77
N VAL A 12 22.14 25.34 -26.50
CA VAL A 12 21.88 24.14 -25.70
C VAL A 12 20.38 24.05 -25.52
N ALA A 13 19.75 23.15 -26.28
CA ALA A 13 18.36 22.79 -26.09
C ALA A 13 18.18 22.34 -24.64
N ALA A 14 17.25 23.00 -23.93
CA ALA A 14 16.85 22.58 -22.59
C ALA A 14 16.43 21.09 -22.63
N PRO A 15 16.86 20.27 -21.66
CA PRO A 15 16.49 18.86 -21.64
C PRO A 15 14.97 18.76 -21.56
N VAL A 16 14.38 18.11 -22.57
CA VAL A 16 12.98 17.73 -22.58
C VAL A 16 12.72 16.92 -21.32
N ALA A 17 11.86 17.43 -20.45
CA ALA A 17 11.48 16.76 -19.21
C ALA A 17 11.00 15.32 -19.54
N PRO A 18 11.46 14.30 -18.81
CA PRO A 18 11.03 12.93 -19.06
C PRO A 18 9.51 12.84 -18.87
N ARG A 19 8.87 12.20 -19.85
CA ARG A 19 7.44 11.87 -19.85
C ARG A 19 7.11 11.16 -18.53
N ALA A 20 6.13 11.67 -17.78
CA ALA A 20 5.82 11.22 -16.42
C ALA A 20 5.55 9.72 -16.37
N ALA A 21 6.39 8.98 -15.61
CA ALA A 21 6.02 7.68 -15.10
C ALA A 21 4.85 7.85 -14.10
N PRO A 22 3.83 6.97 -14.11
CA PRO A 22 2.79 7.01 -13.09
C PRO A 22 3.42 6.87 -11.70
N CYS A 23 3.04 7.75 -10.77
CA CYS A 23 3.53 7.72 -9.39
C CYS A 23 3.23 6.36 -8.74
N SER A 24 4.27 5.61 -8.40
CA SER A 24 4.16 4.48 -7.47
C SER A 24 3.97 5.05 -6.05
N PRO A 25 3.00 4.56 -5.28
CA PRO A 25 2.68 5.03 -3.93
C PRO A 25 3.58 4.43 -2.84
N TYR A 26 4.41 3.47 -3.22
CA TYR A 26 5.49 2.89 -2.43
C TYR A 26 6.76 3.74 -2.51
N VAL A 27 6.77 4.72 -3.41
CA VAL A 27 7.83 5.70 -3.51
C VAL A 27 7.75 6.60 -2.27
N ALA A 28 8.90 6.76 -1.61
CA ALA A 28 9.04 7.68 -0.49
C ALA A 28 8.52 9.08 -0.87
N LEU A 29 7.79 9.71 0.04
CA LEU A 29 7.18 11.03 -0.16
C LEU A 29 8.17 12.06 -0.72
N ARG A 30 9.45 11.98 -0.33
CA ARG A 30 10.53 12.80 -0.87
C ARG A 30 10.66 12.83 -2.40
N HIS A 31 10.19 11.81 -3.10
CA HIS A 31 10.20 11.72 -4.55
C HIS A 31 8.83 12.03 -5.18
N LEU A 32 7.77 12.09 -4.36
CA LEU A 32 6.41 12.45 -4.79
C LEU A 32 6.20 13.96 -4.75
N VAL A 33 6.83 14.68 -3.82
CA VAL A 33 6.62 16.12 -3.68
C VAL A 33 7.38 16.88 -4.79
N ARG A 34 6.62 17.53 -5.68
CA ARG A 34 7.14 18.30 -6.82
C ARG A 34 6.92 19.81 -6.69
N ALA A 35 6.04 20.26 -5.79
CA ALA A 35 5.81 21.67 -5.54
C ALA A 35 6.86 22.24 -4.58
N GLN A 36 7.28 23.50 -4.81
CA GLN A 36 8.03 24.24 -3.79
C GLN A 36 7.05 24.61 -2.68
N PRO A 37 7.23 24.08 -1.46
CA PRO A 37 6.33 24.40 -0.37
C PRO A 37 6.48 25.85 0.06
N LEU A 38 5.36 26.47 0.43
CA LEU A 38 5.37 27.81 0.99
C LEU A 38 5.82 27.76 2.46
N THR A 39 6.92 28.45 2.75
CA THR A 39 7.44 28.59 4.11
C THR A 39 7.70 30.04 4.46
N VAL A 40 7.50 30.42 5.72
CA VAL A 40 7.81 31.75 6.25
C VAL A 40 8.52 31.64 7.61
N GLY A 41 9.28 32.68 7.97
CA GLY A 41 9.86 32.81 9.32
C GLY A 41 8.81 33.17 10.38
N PRO A 42 9.06 32.90 11.67
CA PRO A 42 8.09 33.15 12.75
C PRO A 42 7.77 34.64 12.96
N SER A 43 8.67 35.54 12.55
CA SER A 43 8.52 36.99 12.63
C SER A 43 7.79 37.60 11.43
N ALA A 44 7.51 36.82 10.37
CA ALA A 44 6.85 37.32 9.17
C ALA A 44 5.47 37.91 9.52
N PRO A 45 5.11 39.11 9.01
CA PRO A 45 3.79 39.68 9.23
C PRO A 45 2.69 38.78 8.69
N VAL A 46 1.56 38.72 9.41
CA VAL A 46 0.36 38.00 8.94
C VAL A 46 -0.06 38.46 7.54
N ARG A 47 -0.07 39.77 7.27
CA ARG A 47 -0.40 40.33 5.95
C ARG A 47 0.46 39.75 4.83
N GLU A 48 1.77 39.73 5.03
CA GLU A 48 2.72 39.23 4.03
C GLU A 48 2.52 37.75 3.79
N THR A 49 2.29 36.99 4.86
CA THR A 49 2.01 35.55 4.78
C THR A 49 0.73 35.26 3.99
N LEU A 50 -0.34 36.06 4.18
CA LEU A 50 -1.58 35.93 3.43
C LEU A 50 -1.42 36.29 1.95
N LEU A 51 -0.64 37.32 1.64
CA LEU A 51 -0.31 37.68 0.25
C LEU A 51 0.46 36.56 -0.45
N LEU A 52 1.40 35.93 0.25
CA LEU A 52 2.15 34.79 -0.27
C LEU A 52 1.25 33.57 -0.51
N LEU A 53 0.33 33.26 0.41
CA LEU A 53 -0.67 32.19 0.23
C LEU A 53 -1.50 32.40 -1.04
N ASP A 54 -1.99 33.62 -1.27
CA ASP A 54 -2.79 33.99 -2.44
C ASP A 54 -1.97 33.93 -3.74
N GLN A 55 -0.79 34.54 -3.76
CA GLN A 55 0.10 34.57 -4.94
C GLN A 55 0.53 33.18 -5.39
N MET A 56 0.84 32.30 -4.45
CA MET A 56 1.29 30.94 -4.73
C MET A 56 0.12 29.96 -4.90
N ARG A 57 -1.13 30.42 -4.73
CA ARG A 57 -2.34 29.60 -4.70
C ARG A 57 -2.20 28.37 -3.78
N ALA A 58 -1.51 28.56 -2.66
CA ALA A 58 -1.28 27.53 -1.67
C ALA A 58 -2.40 27.54 -0.63
N ASP A 59 -2.77 26.36 -0.14
CA ASP A 59 -3.81 26.18 0.87
C ASP A 59 -3.26 26.08 2.30
N ALA A 60 -1.94 26.00 2.44
CA ALA A 60 -1.21 26.01 3.69
C ALA A 60 0.20 26.64 3.57
N VAL A 61 0.69 27.16 4.69
CA VAL A 61 2.06 27.69 4.85
C VAL A 61 2.66 27.17 6.15
N VAL A 62 3.91 26.70 6.08
CA VAL A 62 4.63 26.19 7.25
C VAL A 62 5.55 27.28 7.80
N VAL A 63 5.46 27.52 9.10
CA VAL A 63 6.35 28.43 9.83
C VAL A 63 7.59 27.64 10.21
N VAL A 64 8.75 28.06 9.70
CA VAL A 64 10.03 27.37 9.90
C VAL A 64 11.02 28.32 10.56
N ASP A 65 11.75 27.83 11.56
CA ASP A 65 12.87 28.58 12.13
C ASP A 65 13.99 28.74 11.09
N GLU A 66 14.35 29.98 10.78
CA GLU A 66 15.33 30.28 9.73
C GLU A 66 16.72 29.72 10.03
N ARG A 67 17.09 29.61 11.31
CA ARG A 67 18.43 29.19 11.74
C ARG A 67 18.54 27.68 11.91
N THR A 68 17.58 27.05 12.57
CA THR A 68 17.61 25.62 12.88
C THR A 68 16.91 24.78 11.82
N ARG A 69 16.18 25.40 10.89
CA ARG A 69 15.33 24.72 9.89
C ARG A 69 14.22 23.86 10.51
N MET A 70 13.92 24.02 11.80
CA MET A 70 12.86 23.26 12.45
C MET A 70 11.48 23.83 12.11
N PRO A 71 10.49 22.98 11.81
CA PRO A 71 9.12 23.44 11.61
C PRO A 71 8.49 23.78 12.97
N LEU A 72 8.00 25.00 13.13
CA LEU A 72 7.45 25.54 14.38
C LEU A 72 5.92 25.51 14.41
N GLY A 73 5.27 25.66 13.25
CA GLY A 73 3.82 25.65 13.14
C GLY A 73 3.33 25.69 11.69
N ILE A 74 2.02 25.67 11.52
CA ILE A 74 1.35 25.71 10.21
C ILE A 74 0.14 26.64 10.26
N ILE A 75 -0.13 27.32 9.15
CA ILE A 75 -1.37 28.07 8.91
C ILE A 75 -2.03 27.47 7.67
N THR A 76 -3.31 27.13 7.78
CA THR A 76 -4.13 26.67 6.66
C THR A 76 -5.23 27.68 6.33
N LEU A 77 -5.84 27.61 5.14
CA LEU A 77 -6.98 28.48 4.78
C LEU A 77 -8.12 28.49 5.83
N PRO A 78 -8.52 27.35 6.42
CA PRO A 78 -9.46 27.35 7.56
C PRO A 78 -8.99 28.16 8.77
N ASP A 79 -7.68 28.13 9.11
CA ASP A 79 -7.12 28.93 10.20
C ASP A 79 -7.19 30.43 9.88
N VAL A 80 -6.99 30.81 8.63
CA VAL A 80 -7.12 32.21 8.19
C VAL A 80 -8.53 32.73 8.44
N VAL A 81 -9.55 31.97 8.05
CA VAL A 81 -10.95 32.37 8.27
C VAL A 81 -11.25 32.46 9.77
N ARG A 82 -10.86 31.44 10.54
CA ARG A 82 -11.22 31.37 11.97
C ARG A 82 -10.43 32.36 12.83
N ARG A 83 -9.10 32.34 12.77
CA ARG A 83 -8.24 33.08 13.70
C ARG A 83 -7.92 34.50 13.25
N ILE A 84 -7.91 34.76 11.94
CA ILE A 84 -7.57 36.08 11.41
C ILE A 84 -8.84 36.88 11.12
N ALA A 85 -9.79 36.30 10.39
CA ALA A 85 -10.99 37.02 9.97
C ALA A 85 -12.09 37.09 11.04
N ILE A 86 -12.39 35.99 11.74
CA ILE A 86 -13.46 35.94 12.75
C ILE A 86 -12.99 36.44 14.12
N GLU A 87 -11.90 35.88 14.65
CA GLU A 87 -11.38 36.24 15.98
C GLU A 87 -10.71 37.62 16.01
N GLY A 88 -10.32 38.15 14.84
CA GLY A 88 -9.73 39.47 14.69
C GLY A 88 -8.26 39.50 15.09
N CYS A 89 -7.36 39.50 14.11
CA CYS A 89 -5.92 39.57 14.29
C CYS A 89 -5.35 40.88 13.71
N ASP A 90 -4.35 41.47 14.38
CA ASP A 90 -3.54 42.53 13.76
C ASP A 90 -2.71 41.94 12.61
N LEU A 91 -2.97 42.43 11.41
CA LEU A 91 -2.29 41.97 10.20
C LEU A 91 -0.78 42.30 10.17
N GLN A 92 -0.31 43.17 11.06
CA GLN A 92 1.13 43.45 11.23
C GLN A 92 1.78 42.58 12.32
N ALA A 93 1.00 41.81 13.08
CA ALA A 93 1.55 40.92 14.08
C ALA A 93 2.37 39.79 13.43
N PRO A 94 3.34 39.21 14.16
CA PRO A 94 4.07 38.03 13.71
C PRO A 94 3.15 36.83 13.49
N ILE A 95 3.36 36.09 12.41
CA ILE A 95 2.58 34.89 12.06
C ILE A 95 2.64 33.80 13.15
N ALA A 96 3.73 33.76 13.92
CA ALA A 96 3.87 32.85 15.05
C ALA A 96 2.79 33.02 16.14
N THR A 97 2.11 34.18 16.18
CA THR A 97 1.03 34.43 17.15
C THR A 97 -0.30 33.75 16.79
N VAL A 98 -0.48 33.39 15.51
CA VAL A 98 -1.73 32.81 14.99
C VAL A 98 -1.56 31.38 14.46
N MET A 99 -0.32 30.91 14.28
CA MET A 99 -0.03 29.57 13.76
C MET A 99 -0.53 28.45 14.67
N THR A 100 -0.84 27.30 14.08
CA THR A 100 -1.08 26.06 14.82
C THR A 100 0.26 25.41 15.15
N GLY A 101 0.65 25.41 16.43
CA GLY A 101 1.78 24.65 16.95
C GLY A 101 1.44 23.18 17.19
N GLY A 102 2.39 22.40 17.71
CA GLY A 102 2.18 20.97 17.97
C GLY A 102 1.99 20.17 16.67
N LEU A 103 2.90 20.40 15.72
CA LEU A 103 2.80 19.87 14.38
C LEU A 103 2.73 18.34 14.34
N ILE A 104 1.92 17.86 13.41
CA ILE A 104 1.88 16.45 13.05
C ILE A 104 2.86 16.26 11.90
N THR A 105 3.94 15.56 12.20
CA THR A 105 5.02 15.33 11.25
C THR A 105 5.11 13.86 10.86
N VAL A 106 5.62 13.62 9.65
CA VAL A 106 5.99 12.29 9.16
C VAL A 106 7.36 12.37 8.50
N PRO A 107 8.20 11.32 8.61
CA PRO A 107 9.47 11.27 7.88
C PRO A 107 9.25 11.44 6.38
N ALA A 108 10.15 12.17 5.70
CA ALA A 108 10.11 12.32 4.24
C ALA A 108 10.32 11.00 3.49
N ASP A 109 10.85 9.98 4.18
CA ASP A 109 11.00 8.60 3.70
C ASP A 109 9.73 7.75 3.84
N SER A 110 8.71 8.24 4.53
CA SER A 110 7.41 7.55 4.62
C SER A 110 6.74 7.44 3.26
N THR A 111 5.85 6.47 3.12
CA THR A 111 5.07 6.25 1.89
C THR A 111 3.85 7.16 1.83
N ALA A 112 3.29 7.34 0.63
CA ALA A 112 2.04 8.10 0.45
C ALA A 112 0.88 7.51 1.28
N HIS A 113 0.85 6.18 1.36
CA HIS A 113 -0.11 5.44 2.17
C HIS A 113 0.02 5.80 3.66
N GLN A 114 1.22 5.74 4.24
CA GLN A 114 1.45 6.08 5.64
C GLN A 114 1.00 7.52 5.96
N ALA A 115 1.35 8.48 5.11
CA ALA A 115 0.89 9.85 5.26
C ALA A 115 -0.64 9.94 5.22
N SER A 116 -1.31 9.18 4.35
CA SER A 116 -2.77 9.18 4.28
C SER A 116 -3.41 8.65 5.57
N VAL A 117 -2.86 7.59 6.16
CA VAL A 117 -3.32 7.06 7.45
C VAL A 117 -3.15 8.08 8.58
N VAL A 118 -2.01 8.77 8.64
CA VAL A 118 -1.74 9.78 9.67
C VAL A 118 -2.71 10.97 9.53
N MET A 119 -2.96 11.44 8.30
CA MET A 119 -3.95 12.50 8.03
C MET A 119 -5.33 12.12 8.58
N VAL A 120 -5.74 10.89 8.31
CA VAL A 120 -7.04 10.34 8.71
C VAL A 120 -7.16 10.26 10.22
N ARG A 121 -6.23 9.55 10.88
CA ARG A 121 -6.27 9.34 12.32
C ARG A 121 -6.20 10.63 13.13
N ARG A 122 -5.49 11.62 12.61
CA ARG A 122 -5.30 12.90 13.29
C ARG A 122 -6.29 13.97 12.83
N GLY A 123 -7.16 13.67 11.87
CA GLY A 123 -8.13 14.63 11.32
C GLY A 123 -7.49 15.84 10.64
N VAL A 124 -6.27 15.70 10.12
CA VAL A 124 -5.53 16.79 9.45
C VAL A 124 -5.47 16.59 7.95
N ARG A 125 -5.50 17.69 7.18
CA ARG A 125 -5.43 17.66 5.71
C ARG A 125 -4.03 17.91 5.17
N HIS A 126 -3.12 18.36 6.02
CA HIS A 126 -1.74 18.69 5.68
C HIS A 126 -0.82 17.99 6.67
N LEU A 127 0.25 17.40 6.15
CA LEU A 127 1.30 16.80 6.95
C LEU A 127 2.63 17.46 6.64
N VAL A 128 3.36 17.80 7.69
CA VAL A 128 4.70 18.35 7.58
C VAL A 128 5.68 17.19 7.47
N LEU A 129 6.44 17.15 6.38
CA LEU A 129 7.48 16.18 6.14
C LEU A 129 8.78 16.66 6.77
N VAL A 130 9.46 15.78 7.49
CA VAL A 130 10.75 16.06 8.14
C VAL A 130 11.84 15.10 7.68
N ASN A 131 13.08 15.59 7.67
CA ASN A 131 14.27 14.75 7.49
C ASN A 131 14.57 13.96 8.78
N ALA A 132 15.52 13.02 8.70
CA ALA A 132 15.94 12.21 9.84
C ALA A 132 16.49 13.03 11.03
N ASP A 133 17.02 14.23 10.76
CA ASP A 133 17.50 15.18 11.77
C ASP A 133 16.39 16.08 12.35
N GLY A 134 15.14 15.89 11.93
CA GLY A 134 13.99 16.69 12.35
C GLY A 134 13.84 18.02 11.61
N SER A 135 14.75 18.34 10.67
CA SER A 135 14.63 19.55 9.86
C SER A 135 13.45 19.46 8.88
N TYR A 136 12.86 20.62 8.59
CA TYR A 136 11.76 20.72 7.64
C TYR A 136 12.21 20.29 6.23
N PHE A 137 11.50 19.30 5.68
CA PHE A 137 11.69 18.85 4.30
C PHE A 137 10.64 19.46 3.38
N ASN A 138 9.35 19.22 3.65
CA ASN A 138 8.26 19.67 2.78
C ASN A 138 6.89 19.63 3.51
N VAL A 139 5.80 19.99 2.84
CA VAL A 139 4.42 19.74 3.28
C VAL A 139 3.69 18.96 2.20
N VAL A 140 2.85 18.01 2.59
CA VAL A 140 2.00 17.26 1.68
C VAL A 140 0.55 17.44 2.10
N SER A 141 -0.33 17.75 1.15
CA SER A 141 -1.76 17.82 1.36
C SER A 141 -2.43 16.49 1.04
N GLN A 142 -3.66 16.32 1.52
CA GLN A 142 -4.51 15.20 1.17
C GLN A 142 -4.67 15.08 -0.36
N THR A 143 -4.77 16.21 -1.06
CA THR A 143 -4.87 16.26 -2.53
C THR A 143 -3.62 15.72 -3.21
N ASP A 144 -2.44 15.99 -2.64
CA ASP A 144 -1.16 15.52 -3.19
C ASP A 144 -1.00 14.00 -3.04
N LEU A 145 -1.48 13.41 -1.94
CA LEU A 145 -1.39 11.96 -1.68
C LEU A 145 -2.31 11.12 -2.58
N TYR A 146 -3.47 11.66 -2.95
CA TYR A 146 -4.46 10.93 -3.74
C TYR A 146 -4.39 11.20 -5.26
N THR A 147 -3.28 11.79 -5.74
CA THR A 147 -3.08 12.30 -7.11
C THR A 147 -3.33 11.27 -8.22
N LEU A 148 -4.60 11.02 -8.53
CA LEU A 148 -5.14 11.24 -9.87
C LEU A 148 -6.12 12.42 -9.79
N PRO A 149 -6.16 13.29 -10.80
CA PRO A 149 -7.15 14.37 -10.87
C PRO A 149 -8.56 13.78 -10.95
N GLY A 150 -9.45 14.18 -10.04
CA GLY A 150 -10.88 13.87 -10.13
C GLY A 150 -11.63 14.19 -8.83
N ALA A 151 -12.58 15.13 -8.89
CA ALA A 151 -13.42 15.54 -7.75
C ALA A 151 -14.06 14.35 -7.00
N GLN A 152 -14.39 13.29 -7.75
CA GLN A 152 -15.04 12.09 -7.21
C GLN A 152 -14.16 11.28 -6.25
N SER A 153 -12.82 11.24 -6.45
CA SER A 153 -11.93 10.53 -5.52
C SER A 153 -11.82 11.25 -4.18
N SER A 154 -11.74 12.59 -4.21
CA SER A 154 -11.72 13.41 -3.00
C SER A 154 -13.05 13.37 -2.25
N ASP A 155 -14.17 13.31 -2.97
CA ASP A 155 -15.49 13.21 -2.36
C ASP A 155 -15.69 11.87 -1.65
N LEU A 156 -15.24 10.75 -2.23
CA LEU A 156 -15.28 9.44 -1.57
C LEU A 156 -14.45 9.43 -0.28
N VAL A 157 -13.21 9.90 -0.35
CA VAL A 157 -12.33 10.00 0.83
C VAL A 157 -12.99 10.84 1.93
N ARG A 158 -13.54 12.01 1.59
CA ARG A 158 -14.25 12.86 2.55
C ARG A 158 -15.47 12.17 3.14
N SER A 159 -16.22 11.44 2.34
CA SER A 159 -17.46 10.77 2.77
C SER A 159 -17.16 9.60 3.70
N ILE A 160 -16.11 8.81 3.43
CA ILE A 160 -15.66 7.73 4.31
C ILE A 160 -15.29 8.31 5.69
N LEU A 161 -14.51 9.38 5.74
CA LEU A 161 -14.09 10.03 6.98
C LEU A 161 -15.24 10.69 7.76
N ALA A 162 -16.25 11.16 7.04
CA ALA A 162 -17.44 11.76 7.64
C ALA A 162 -18.43 10.70 8.14
N ALA A 163 -18.30 9.43 7.75
CA ALA A 163 -19.23 8.38 8.13
C ALA A 163 -19.25 8.18 9.65
N ARG A 164 -20.45 7.93 10.19
CA ARG A 164 -20.70 7.77 11.64
C ARG A 164 -21.34 6.43 12.00
N ASP A 165 -21.57 5.57 11.02
CA ASP A 165 -22.20 4.27 11.18
C ASP A 165 -21.74 3.30 10.07
N VAL A 166 -21.84 2.00 10.36
CA VAL A 166 -21.41 0.93 9.46
C VAL A 166 -22.30 0.84 8.20
N HIS A 167 -23.58 1.20 8.29
CA HIS A 167 -24.48 1.16 7.14
C HIS A 167 -24.06 2.17 6.06
N THR A 168 -23.69 3.39 6.47
CA THR A 168 -23.10 4.40 5.58
C THR A 168 -21.80 3.91 4.96
N LEU A 169 -20.92 3.26 5.73
CA LEU A 169 -19.67 2.68 5.21
C LEU A 169 -19.93 1.56 4.20
N ALA A 170 -20.96 0.72 4.42
CA ALA A 170 -21.33 -0.33 3.48
C ALA A 170 -21.80 0.24 2.13
N ALA A 171 -22.57 1.34 2.15
CA ALA A 171 -22.93 2.05 0.92
C ALA A 171 -21.68 2.59 0.20
N LEU A 172 -20.77 3.22 0.94
CA LEU A 172 -19.51 3.76 0.40
C LEU A 172 -18.59 2.66 -0.16
N ALA A 173 -18.55 1.47 0.44
CA ALA A 173 -17.84 0.31 -0.12
C ALA A 173 -18.38 -0.09 -1.50
N GLY A 174 -19.69 0.00 -1.70
CA GLY A 174 -20.33 -0.15 -3.01
C GLY A 174 -19.88 0.93 -4.00
N GLU A 175 -19.81 2.19 -3.55
CA GLU A 175 -19.34 3.31 -4.38
C GLU A 175 -17.86 3.21 -4.76
N ILE A 176 -16.99 2.74 -3.86
CA ILE A 176 -15.57 2.45 -4.14
C ILE A 176 -15.46 1.43 -5.28
N ARG A 177 -16.20 0.30 -5.18
CA ARG A 177 -16.22 -0.73 -6.23
C ARG A 177 -16.73 -0.19 -7.56
N ALA A 178 -17.79 0.61 -7.54
CA ALA A 178 -18.33 1.26 -8.74
C ALA A 178 -17.33 2.24 -9.36
N PHE A 179 -16.62 3.02 -8.54
CA PHE A 179 -15.59 3.94 -8.97
C PHE A 179 -14.41 3.22 -9.64
N VAL A 180 -13.86 2.18 -8.99
CA VAL A 180 -12.77 1.40 -9.57
C VAL A 180 -13.21 0.67 -10.85
N SER A 181 -14.46 0.17 -10.90
CA SER A 181 -15.01 -0.45 -12.11
C SER A 181 -15.05 0.51 -13.30
N ARG A 182 -15.37 1.80 -13.08
CA ARG A 182 -15.29 2.82 -14.14
C ARG A 182 -13.85 3.02 -14.64
N LEU A 183 -12.90 3.13 -13.71
CA LEU A 183 -11.49 3.31 -14.07
C LEU A 183 -10.90 2.11 -14.83
N VAL A 184 -11.39 0.89 -14.56
CA VAL A 184 -11.07 -0.31 -15.37
C VAL A 184 -11.55 -0.14 -16.82
N VAL A 185 -12.79 0.33 -17.01
CA VAL A 185 -13.34 0.60 -18.36
C VAL A 185 -12.58 1.71 -19.08
N GLU A 186 -12.09 2.71 -18.35
CA GLU A 186 -11.23 3.80 -18.84
C GLU A 186 -9.78 3.34 -19.12
N ARG A 187 -9.46 2.05 -18.92
CA ARG A 187 -8.15 1.43 -19.17
C ARG A 187 -7.00 2.08 -18.39
N VAL A 188 -7.27 2.51 -17.16
CA VAL A 188 -6.22 2.88 -16.19
C VAL A 188 -5.34 1.66 -15.92
N SER A 189 -4.04 1.88 -15.66
CA SER A 189 -3.10 0.80 -15.40
C SER A 189 -3.50 -0.04 -14.17
N ALA A 190 -3.24 -1.35 -14.23
CA ALA A 190 -3.61 -2.27 -13.15
C ALA A 190 -2.95 -1.92 -11.80
N ASP A 191 -1.70 -1.46 -11.85
CA ASP A 191 -0.97 -0.99 -10.66
C ASP A 191 -1.69 0.17 -9.97
N ALA A 192 -2.05 1.20 -10.73
CA ALA A 192 -2.78 2.36 -10.21
C ALA A 192 -4.18 1.98 -9.69
N LEU A 193 -4.86 1.03 -10.36
CA LEU A 193 -6.17 0.52 -9.95
C LEU A 193 -6.11 -0.26 -8.64
N CYS A 194 -5.23 -1.26 -8.55
CA CYS A 194 -5.03 -2.08 -7.35
C CYS A 194 -4.65 -1.22 -6.15
N HIS A 195 -3.73 -0.28 -6.35
CA HIS A 195 -3.35 0.62 -5.28
C HIS A 195 -4.51 1.52 -4.82
N ARG A 196 -5.23 2.12 -5.78
CA ARG A 196 -6.36 3.00 -5.49
C ARG A 196 -7.46 2.29 -4.72
N LEU A 197 -7.79 1.07 -5.17
CA LEU A 197 -8.74 0.22 -4.47
C LEU A 197 -8.26 -0.10 -3.05
N SER A 198 -7.01 -0.56 -2.90
CA SER A 198 -6.44 -0.90 -1.60
C SER A 198 -6.41 0.29 -0.65
N SER A 199 -6.04 1.49 -1.14
CA SER A 199 -6.02 2.71 -0.31
C SER A 199 -7.41 3.13 0.16
N LEU A 200 -8.42 3.03 -0.70
CA LEU A 200 -9.81 3.36 -0.34
C LEU A 200 -10.39 2.31 0.61
N ASN A 201 -10.08 1.03 0.41
CA ASN A 201 -10.48 -0.04 1.31
C ASN A 201 -9.81 0.10 2.67
N ASP A 202 -8.51 0.37 2.73
CA ASP A 202 -7.79 0.66 3.97
C ASP A 202 -8.42 1.82 4.73
N LEU A 203 -8.76 2.91 4.03
CA LEU A 203 -9.44 4.07 4.61
C LEU A 203 -10.79 3.70 5.23
N LEU A 204 -11.56 2.88 4.51
CA LEU A 204 -12.84 2.37 4.99
C LEU A 204 -12.65 1.47 6.21
N THR A 205 -11.68 0.55 6.17
CA THR A 205 -11.35 -0.36 7.29
C THR A 205 -10.89 0.43 8.52
N LEU A 206 -10.06 1.47 8.36
CA LEU A 206 -9.68 2.38 9.44
C LEU A 206 -10.92 3.01 10.09
N GLN A 207 -11.86 3.49 9.30
CA GLN A 207 -13.09 4.09 9.82
C GLN A 207 -14.01 3.06 10.49
N VAL A 208 -14.10 1.84 9.96
CA VAL A 208 -14.82 0.72 10.62
C VAL A 208 -14.20 0.45 11.99
N ILE A 209 -12.88 0.32 12.07
CA ILE A 209 -12.17 0.07 13.33
C ILE A 209 -12.43 1.20 14.33
N GLU A 210 -12.37 2.47 13.90
CA GLU A 210 -12.64 3.63 14.76
C GLU A 210 -14.07 3.60 15.34
N LEU A 211 -15.08 3.38 14.49
CA LEU A 211 -16.49 3.34 14.91
C LEU A 211 -16.79 2.18 15.85
N VAL A 212 -16.17 1.02 15.60
CA VAL A 212 -16.36 -0.16 16.45
C VAL A 212 -15.59 0.01 17.76
N ALA A 213 -14.35 0.52 17.74
CA ALA A 213 -13.54 0.72 18.94
C ALA A 213 -14.23 1.59 19.99
N GLY A 214 -14.98 2.63 19.56
CA GLY A 214 -15.76 3.48 20.47
C GLY A 214 -16.88 2.76 21.25
N GLN A 215 -17.17 1.50 20.94
CA GLN A 215 -18.20 0.67 21.59
C GLN A 215 -17.62 -0.32 22.60
N PHE A 216 -16.30 -0.43 22.69
CA PHE A 216 -15.61 -1.41 23.54
C PHE A 216 -14.67 -0.71 24.53
N ASP A 217 -14.55 -1.27 25.73
CA ASP A 217 -13.51 -0.88 26.69
C ASP A 217 -12.24 -1.67 26.37
N LEU A 218 -11.37 -1.07 25.54
CA LEU A 218 -10.15 -1.73 25.06
C LEU A 218 -9.03 -1.64 26.10
N PRO A 219 -8.24 -2.72 26.29
CA PRO A 219 -7.10 -2.69 27.21
C PRO A 219 -6.11 -1.56 26.90
N TYR A 220 -5.61 -0.90 27.95
CA TYR A 220 -4.63 0.19 27.84
C TYR A 220 -3.20 -0.33 27.62
N VAL A 221 -3.02 -1.08 26.53
CA VAL A 221 -1.72 -1.58 26.07
C VAL A 221 -1.48 -1.15 24.63
N GLN A 222 -0.23 -1.21 24.18
CA GLN A 222 0.07 -1.00 22.77
C GLN A 222 -0.46 -2.20 21.96
N TRP A 223 -1.25 -1.92 20.92
CA TRP A 223 -1.75 -2.93 20.00
C TRP A 223 -1.86 -2.38 18.58
N CYS A 224 -1.85 -3.26 17.60
CA CYS A 224 -1.95 -2.90 16.18
C CYS A 224 -2.79 -3.94 15.43
N TRP A 225 -3.71 -3.44 14.60
CA TRP A 225 -4.39 -4.22 13.58
C TRP A 225 -3.45 -4.45 12.40
N LEU A 226 -3.28 -5.71 12.04
CA LEU A 226 -2.44 -6.19 10.95
C LEU A 226 -3.32 -6.57 9.77
N VAL A 227 -2.81 -6.33 8.57
CA VAL A 227 -3.37 -6.84 7.32
C VAL A 227 -2.33 -7.69 6.61
N PHE A 228 -2.79 -8.74 5.94
CA PHE A 228 -1.95 -9.75 5.29
C PHE A 228 -2.30 -9.90 3.81
N GLY A 229 -1.59 -10.78 3.11
CA GLY A 229 -1.95 -11.14 1.75
C GLY A 229 -2.02 -9.93 0.80
N SER A 230 -3.05 -9.89 -0.05
CA SER A 230 -3.18 -8.78 -1.03
C SER A 230 -3.38 -7.42 -0.38
N GLU A 231 -4.02 -7.33 0.79
CA GLU A 231 -4.17 -6.07 1.51
C GLU A 231 -2.83 -5.60 2.08
N GLY A 232 -2.05 -6.51 2.65
CA GLY A 232 -0.69 -6.26 3.12
C GLY A 232 0.28 -5.85 2.01
N ARG A 233 0.06 -6.30 0.77
CA ARG A 233 0.82 -5.88 -0.43
C ARG A 233 0.26 -4.64 -1.13
N LEU A 234 -0.90 -4.12 -0.72
CA LEU A 234 -1.65 -3.06 -1.40
C LEU A 234 -1.99 -3.43 -2.88
N GLU A 235 -2.36 -4.69 -3.08
CA GLU A 235 -2.68 -5.32 -4.37
C GLU A 235 -4.11 -5.88 -4.41
N GLN A 236 -5.03 -5.35 -3.63
CA GLN A 236 -6.42 -5.81 -3.61
C GLN A 236 -7.07 -5.63 -4.99
N THR A 237 -8.01 -6.53 -5.27
CA THR A 237 -8.87 -6.50 -6.46
C THR A 237 -10.34 -6.40 -6.04
N LEU A 238 -11.29 -6.25 -6.97
CA LEU A 238 -12.72 -6.08 -6.64
C LEU A 238 -13.31 -7.26 -5.87
N ALA A 239 -12.79 -8.48 -6.10
CA ALA A 239 -12.98 -9.60 -5.19
C ALA A 239 -11.81 -9.67 -4.21
N THR A 240 -12.07 -9.28 -2.96
CA THR A 240 -11.17 -9.49 -1.83
C THR A 240 -11.99 -9.97 -0.63
N ASP A 241 -11.46 -10.94 0.09
CA ASP A 241 -11.87 -11.32 1.43
C ASP A 241 -11.00 -10.60 2.48
N GLN A 242 -11.27 -10.89 3.75
CA GLN A 242 -10.56 -10.33 4.89
C GLN A 242 -9.35 -11.19 5.29
N ASP A 243 -8.13 -10.67 5.18
CA ASP A 243 -6.94 -11.31 5.73
C ASP A 243 -6.30 -10.38 6.77
N ASN A 244 -6.67 -10.53 8.05
CA ASN A 244 -6.21 -9.64 9.12
C ASN A 244 -5.89 -10.36 10.43
N GLY A 245 -5.22 -9.65 11.33
CA GLY A 245 -4.81 -10.13 12.64
C GLY A 245 -4.60 -8.98 13.62
N LEU A 246 -4.33 -9.30 14.88
CA LEU A 246 -4.07 -8.32 15.93
C LEU A 246 -2.76 -8.69 16.64
N ILE A 247 -1.87 -7.71 16.78
CA ILE A 247 -0.66 -7.80 17.59
C ILE A 247 -0.77 -6.87 18.79
N PHE A 248 -0.39 -7.33 19.97
CA PHE A 248 -0.36 -6.50 21.18
C PHE A 248 0.88 -6.74 22.04
N SER A 249 1.16 -5.79 22.92
CA SER A 249 2.21 -5.91 23.94
C SER A 249 1.66 -6.62 25.17
N ALA A 250 2.42 -7.57 25.69
CA ALA A 250 2.17 -8.26 26.96
C ALA A 250 3.52 -8.54 27.64
N GLU A 251 3.57 -8.40 28.96
CA GLU A 251 4.74 -8.66 29.80
C GLU A 251 4.93 -10.16 30.08
N SER A 252 3.85 -10.94 30.03
CA SER A 252 3.85 -12.38 30.28
C SER A 252 2.81 -13.14 29.45
N ASP A 253 2.88 -14.47 29.49
CA ASP A 253 1.97 -15.36 28.75
C ASP A 253 0.58 -15.40 29.36
N ASP A 254 0.53 -15.33 30.69
CA ASP A 254 -0.72 -15.26 31.43
C ASP A 254 -1.45 -13.95 31.14
N GLU A 255 -0.71 -12.83 31.11
CA GLU A 255 -1.26 -11.54 30.68
C GLU A 255 -1.68 -11.59 29.21
N ALA A 256 -0.90 -12.23 28.34
CA ALA A 256 -1.25 -12.33 26.92
C ALA A 256 -2.58 -13.06 26.70
N ALA A 257 -2.84 -14.13 27.46
CA ALA A 257 -4.11 -14.84 27.43
C ALA A 257 -5.28 -13.95 27.86
N ILE A 258 -5.12 -13.17 28.95
CA ILE A 258 -6.15 -12.25 29.45
C ILE A 258 -6.44 -11.14 28.43
N LEU A 259 -5.39 -10.50 27.90
CA LEU A 259 -5.51 -9.43 26.92
C LEU A 259 -6.18 -9.93 25.63
N ARG A 260 -5.83 -11.13 25.16
CA ARG A 260 -6.49 -11.75 24.00
C ARG A 260 -7.99 -11.87 24.21
N GLU A 261 -8.42 -12.43 25.34
CA GLU A 261 -9.87 -12.56 25.63
C GLU A 261 -10.57 -11.20 25.69
N ALA A 262 -9.88 -10.14 26.13
CA ALA A 262 -10.42 -8.78 26.10
C ALA A 262 -10.50 -8.20 24.67
N PHE A 263 -9.56 -8.50 23.77
CA PHE A 263 -9.58 -8.01 22.39
C PHE A 263 -10.54 -8.77 21.47
N LEU A 264 -10.79 -10.05 21.72
CA LEU A 264 -11.54 -10.91 20.81
C LEU A 264 -12.98 -10.44 20.51
N PRO A 265 -13.78 -9.95 21.47
CA PRO A 265 -15.10 -9.39 21.18
C PRO A 265 -15.03 -8.20 20.21
N PHE A 266 -14.10 -7.28 20.45
CA PHE A 266 -13.85 -6.13 19.57
C PHE A 266 -13.41 -6.57 18.17
N ALA A 267 -12.44 -7.48 18.08
CA ALA A 267 -11.92 -7.94 16.80
C ALA A 267 -13.00 -8.66 15.96
N ARG A 268 -13.84 -9.49 16.60
CA ARG A 268 -15.00 -10.11 15.95
C ARG A 268 -16.00 -9.08 15.44
N ALA A 269 -16.33 -8.06 16.24
CA ALA A 269 -17.22 -6.99 15.81
C ALA A 269 -16.67 -6.19 14.62
N VAL A 270 -15.36 -5.94 14.57
CA VAL A 270 -14.70 -5.34 13.39
C VAL A 270 -14.84 -6.25 12.17
N ASN A 271 -14.57 -7.55 12.30
CA ASN A 271 -14.69 -8.49 11.18
C ASN A 271 -16.13 -8.60 10.66
N GLU A 272 -17.13 -8.59 11.54
CA GLU A 272 -18.55 -8.58 11.17
C GLU A 272 -18.96 -7.26 10.48
N ALA A 273 -18.46 -6.12 10.96
CA ALA A 273 -18.71 -4.83 10.33
C ALA A 273 -18.08 -4.73 8.92
N LEU A 274 -16.89 -5.31 8.73
CA LEU A 274 -16.26 -5.42 7.41
C LEU A 274 -17.05 -6.35 6.48
N ASP A 275 -17.57 -7.47 6.99
CA ASP A 275 -18.46 -8.37 6.24
C ASP A 275 -19.73 -7.63 5.77
N ALA A 276 -20.34 -6.84 6.65
CA ALA A 276 -21.47 -5.97 6.31
C ALA A 276 -21.12 -4.90 5.26
N CYS A 277 -19.86 -4.46 5.20
CA CYS A 277 -19.36 -3.56 4.16
C CYS A 277 -19.03 -4.27 2.83
N GLY A 278 -19.21 -5.59 2.75
CA GLY A 278 -18.96 -6.38 1.54
C GLY A 278 -17.55 -6.95 1.43
N PHE A 279 -16.80 -7.01 2.54
CA PHE A 279 -15.55 -7.75 2.65
C PHE A 279 -15.83 -9.11 3.31
N PRO A 280 -16.15 -10.16 2.54
CA PRO A 280 -16.62 -11.43 3.11
C PRO A 280 -15.64 -12.02 4.12
N LEU A 281 -16.18 -12.65 5.17
CA LEU A 281 -15.39 -13.43 6.12
C LEU A 281 -14.50 -14.46 5.39
N CYS A 282 -13.23 -14.53 5.78
CA CYS A 282 -12.27 -15.42 5.14
C CYS A 282 -12.55 -16.88 5.44
N LYS A 283 -12.64 -17.70 4.39
CA LYS A 283 -12.89 -19.15 4.49
C LYS A 283 -11.78 -19.89 5.24
N GLY A 284 -10.56 -19.37 5.20
CA GLY A 284 -9.41 -19.88 5.96
C GLY A 284 -9.37 -19.41 7.42
N ASN A 285 -10.36 -18.62 7.87
CA ASN A 285 -10.43 -18.04 9.20
C ASN A 285 -9.19 -17.21 9.59
N ILE A 286 -8.60 -16.50 8.61
CA ILE A 286 -7.43 -15.61 8.78
C ILE A 286 -7.93 -14.21 9.15
N MET A 287 -8.45 -14.08 10.37
CA MET A 287 -9.08 -12.87 10.86
C MET A 287 -8.68 -12.61 12.32
N ALA A 288 -8.59 -11.34 12.72
CA ALA A 288 -8.25 -10.94 14.07
C ALA A 288 -9.24 -11.45 15.13
N GLY A 289 -10.51 -11.69 14.77
CA GLY A 289 -11.50 -12.32 15.64
C GLY A 289 -11.25 -13.81 15.93
N ASN A 290 -10.28 -14.44 15.26
CA ASN A 290 -9.81 -15.79 15.57
C ASN A 290 -8.69 -15.71 16.63
N PRO A 291 -8.80 -16.40 17.78
CA PRO A 291 -7.75 -16.43 18.82
C PRO A 291 -6.36 -16.81 18.30
N GLN A 292 -6.28 -17.59 17.23
CA GLN A 292 -5.01 -17.96 16.59
C GLN A 292 -4.27 -16.76 15.99
N TRP A 293 -4.97 -15.68 15.64
CA TRP A 293 -4.42 -14.50 14.97
C TRP A 293 -4.59 -13.21 15.80
N CYS A 294 -5.03 -13.34 17.05
CA CYS A 294 -5.01 -12.28 18.06
C CYS A 294 -3.93 -12.61 19.08
N LEU A 295 -2.69 -12.24 18.77
CA LEU A 295 -1.51 -12.72 19.47
C LEU A 295 -0.68 -11.58 20.05
N SER A 296 0.00 -11.85 21.17
CA SER A 296 1.05 -10.97 21.67
C SER A 296 2.23 -10.92 20.70
N THR A 297 3.09 -9.91 20.84
CA THR A 297 4.32 -9.78 20.05
C THR A 297 5.22 -11.01 20.16
N ARG A 298 5.29 -11.62 21.36
CA ARG A 298 6.09 -12.83 21.60
C ARG A 298 5.49 -14.03 20.86
N GLU A 299 4.18 -14.20 20.91
CA GLU A 299 3.48 -15.30 20.24
C GLU A 299 3.56 -15.22 18.72
N TRP A 300 3.45 -14.01 18.13
CA TRP A 300 3.70 -13.82 16.70
C TRP A 300 5.11 -14.24 16.30
N ARG A 301 6.13 -13.85 17.08
CA ARG A 301 7.52 -14.28 16.84
C ARG A 301 7.67 -15.81 16.95
N MET A 302 7.03 -16.44 17.93
CA MET A 302 7.05 -17.91 18.07
C MET A 302 6.37 -18.59 16.88
N ALA A 303 5.22 -18.10 16.43
CA ALA A 303 4.52 -18.64 15.27
C ALA A 303 5.40 -18.57 14.00
N PHE A 304 6.02 -17.40 13.77
CA PHE A 304 6.90 -17.21 12.62
C PHE A 304 8.17 -18.07 12.73
N SER A 305 8.80 -18.15 13.91
CA SER A 305 9.93 -19.07 14.13
C SER A 305 9.54 -20.52 13.83
N GLY A 306 8.37 -20.98 14.28
CA GLY A 306 7.89 -22.33 14.02
C GLY A 306 7.76 -22.63 12.52
N TRP A 307 7.27 -21.67 11.73
CA TRP A 307 7.19 -21.84 10.28
C TRP A 307 8.55 -21.84 9.58
N LEU A 308 9.52 -21.07 10.09
CA LEU A 308 10.89 -21.05 9.58
C LEU A 308 11.67 -22.33 9.95
N GLU A 309 11.45 -22.86 11.15
CA GLU A 309 12.14 -24.04 11.67
C GLU A 309 11.61 -25.34 11.05
N THR A 310 10.29 -25.46 10.89
CA THR A 310 9.64 -26.67 10.40
C THR A 310 8.74 -26.35 9.19
N PRO A 311 9.30 -26.25 7.97
CA PRO A 311 8.60 -25.81 6.76
C PRO A 311 7.68 -26.91 6.17
N GLN A 312 6.72 -27.39 6.95
CA GLN A 312 5.66 -28.30 6.48
C GLN A 312 4.63 -27.55 5.61
N PRO A 313 3.78 -28.23 4.83
CA PRO A 313 2.85 -27.59 3.89
C PRO A 313 1.99 -26.47 4.51
N GLU A 314 1.50 -26.64 5.74
CA GLU A 314 0.73 -25.61 6.45
C GLU A 314 1.59 -24.38 6.81
N ALA A 315 2.84 -24.58 7.24
CA ALA A 315 3.78 -23.50 7.50
C ALA A 315 4.10 -22.69 6.23
N LEU A 316 4.25 -23.37 5.09
CA LEU A 316 4.48 -22.71 3.79
C LEU A 316 3.23 -21.94 3.32
N LEU A 317 2.03 -22.49 3.55
CA LEU A 317 0.78 -21.78 3.29
C LEU A 317 0.70 -20.52 4.16
N ASN A 318 0.94 -20.64 5.46
CA ASN A 318 0.93 -19.52 6.39
C ASN A 318 1.99 -18.46 6.01
N ALA A 319 3.22 -18.87 5.72
CA ALA A 319 4.26 -17.96 5.25
C ALA A 319 3.87 -17.23 3.96
N SER A 320 3.13 -17.88 3.05
CA SER A 320 2.62 -17.26 1.82
C SER A 320 1.52 -16.21 2.04
N ILE A 321 1.01 -16.07 3.27
CA ILE A 321 -0.04 -15.13 3.65
C ILE A 321 0.51 -14.11 4.64
N PHE A 322 0.98 -14.58 5.80
CA PHE A 322 1.36 -13.75 6.95
C PHE A 322 2.70 -13.04 6.78
N PHE A 323 3.59 -13.46 5.87
CA PHE A 323 4.85 -12.73 5.65
C PHE A 323 4.65 -11.50 4.76
N ASP A 324 3.47 -11.32 4.19
CA ASP A 324 3.04 -10.06 3.58
C ASP A 324 2.27 -9.20 4.59
N LEU A 325 2.85 -8.99 5.76
CA LEU A 325 2.21 -8.22 6.82
C LEU A 325 2.48 -6.72 6.70
N ARG A 326 1.45 -5.93 6.95
CA ARG A 326 1.52 -4.48 7.07
C ARG A 326 0.66 -3.99 8.24
N PRO A 327 1.11 -2.99 9.01
CA PRO A 327 0.24 -2.35 10.00
C PRO A 327 -0.86 -1.55 9.30
N LEU A 328 -2.07 -1.55 9.88
CA LEU A 328 -3.18 -0.72 9.43
C LEU A 328 -3.65 0.25 10.52
N TYR A 329 -4.08 -0.26 11.67
CA TYR A 329 -4.62 0.54 12.78
C TYR A 329 -3.80 0.33 14.07
N GLY A 330 -3.69 1.33 14.97
CA GLY A 330 -2.93 1.21 16.23
C GLY A 330 -1.42 1.47 16.12
N GLN A 331 -0.63 0.86 17.02
CA GLN A 331 0.80 1.09 17.20
C GLN A 331 1.66 0.36 16.16
N GLU A 332 1.96 1.05 15.06
CA GLU A 332 2.65 0.47 13.90
C GLU A 332 4.05 -0.11 14.19
N SER A 333 4.74 0.41 15.22
CA SER A 333 6.07 -0.07 15.60
C SER A 333 6.07 -1.57 15.92
N LEU A 334 4.99 -2.11 16.51
CA LEU A 334 4.87 -3.55 16.79
C LEU A 334 4.97 -4.39 15.52
N ALA A 335 4.26 -3.99 14.47
CA ALA A 335 4.26 -4.68 13.18
C ALA A 335 5.60 -4.51 12.44
N ASN A 336 6.14 -3.28 12.46
CA ASN A 336 7.41 -2.96 11.80
C ASN A 336 8.58 -3.71 12.45
N ASP A 337 8.60 -3.81 13.78
CA ASP A 337 9.61 -4.58 14.53
C ASP A 337 9.50 -6.07 14.27
N LEU A 338 8.27 -6.61 14.17
CA LEU A 338 8.05 -8.01 13.79
C LEU A 338 8.55 -8.30 12.37
N ARG A 339 8.24 -7.42 11.40
CA ARG A 339 8.71 -7.54 10.00
C ARG A 339 10.23 -7.45 9.91
N GLY A 340 10.84 -6.47 10.59
CA GLY A 340 12.29 -6.31 10.66
C GLY A 340 12.98 -7.53 11.27
N TRP A 341 12.43 -8.06 12.36
CA TRP A 341 12.91 -9.31 12.97
C TRP A 341 12.81 -10.50 12.01
N LEU A 342 11.67 -10.67 11.32
CA LEU A 342 11.46 -11.75 10.35
C LEU A 342 12.48 -11.71 9.21
N LEU A 343 12.70 -10.53 8.62
CA LEU A 343 13.66 -10.33 7.53
C LEU A 343 15.11 -10.56 7.99
N ALA A 344 15.45 -10.17 9.21
CA ALA A 344 16.75 -10.45 9.80
C ALA A 344 16.96 -11.95 10.05
N LYS A 345 15.90 -12.70 10.39
CA LYS A 345 15.97 -14.13 10.72
C LYS A 345 15.95 -15.04 9.51
N THR A 346 15.17 -14.73 8.48
CA THR A 346 14.89 -15.67 7.38
C THR A 346 16.15 -16.21 6.67
N PRO A 347 17.22 -15.42 6.42
CA PRO A 347 18.44 -15.94 5.81
C PRO A 347 19.15 -17.05 6.61
N LEU A 348 18.87 -17.16 7.92
CA LEU A 348 19.41 -18.21 8.79
C LEU A 348 18.71 -19.57 8.59
N TYR A 349 17.63 -19.63 7.81
CA TYR A 349 16.81 -20.83 7.58
C TYR A 349 16.81 -21.22 6.09
N PRO A 350 17.95 -21.70 5.54
CA PRO A 350 18.05 -22.05 4.12
C PRO A 350 17.12 -23.20 3.71
N ILE A 351 16.80 -24.12 4.64
CA ILE A 351 15.84 -25.21 4.40
C ILE A 351 14.44 -24.65 4.17
N PHE A 352 14.02 -23.63 4.92
CA PHE A 352 12.74 -22.96 4.71
C PHE A 352 12.69 -22.27 3.33
N LEU A 353 13.73 -21.53 2.95
CA LEU A 353 13.79 -20.88 1.63
C LEU A 353 13.73 -21.91 0.50
N ARG A 354 14.43 -23.04 0.66
CA ARG A 354 14.37 -24.16 -0.28
C ARG A 354 12.95 -24.74 -0.36
N ALA A 355 12.31 -25.00 0.79
CA ALA A 355 10.95 -25.53 0.84
C ALA A 355 9.93 -24.57 0.20
N MET A 356 10.08 -23.25 0.40
CA MET A 356 9.27 -22.24 -0.29
C MET A 356 9.44 -22.34 -1.81
N VAL A 357 10.67 -22.52 -2.30
CA VAL A 357 10.96 -22.68 -3.74
C VAL A 357 10.39 -24.00 -4.28
N GLU A 358 10.57 -25.11 -3.58
CA GLU A 358 9.99 -26.41 -3.94
C GLU A 358 8.45 -26.34 -3.99
N ASN A 359 7.82 -25.62 -3.06
CA ASN A 359 6.38 -25.40 -3.09
C ASN A 359 5.91 -24.63 -4.33
N THR A 360 6.73 -23.73 -4.90
CA THR A 360 6.41 -23.09 -6.17
C THR A 360 6.43 -24.05 -7.36
N MET A 361 7.11 -25.21 -7.26
CA MET A 361 7.14 -26.22 -8.31
C MET A 361 5.84 -27.03 -8.43
N ASN A 362 5.00 -27.01 -7.40
CA ASN A 362 3.65 -27.61 -7.45
C ASN A 362 2.70 -26.83 -8.39
N TRP A 363 3.13 -25.70 -8.92
CA TRP A 363 2.39 -24.97 -9.93
C TRP A 363 2.42 -25.67 -11.27
N GLU A 364 1.24 -25.84 -11.85
CA GLU A 364 1.05 -26.39 -13.17
C GLU A 364 0.85 -25.28 -14.20
N SER A 365 1.72 -25.23 -15.22
CA SER A 365 1.63 -24.23 -16.28
C SER A 365 0.31 -24.36 -17.05
N PRO A 366 -0.48 -23.28 -17.19
CA PRO A 366 -1.70 -23.29 -18.02
C PRO A 366 -1.37 -23.19 -19.52
N LEU A 367 -0.13 -23.47 -19.94
CA LEU A 367 0.30 -23.52 -21.33
C LEU A 367 0.53 -24.97 -21.77
N ASN A 368 0.07 -25.29 -22.98
CA ASN A 368 0.41 -26.55 -23.64
C ASN A 368 1.77 -26.43 -24.33
N TRP A 369 2.46 -27.56 -24.46
CA TRP A 369 3.70 -27.68 -25.23
C TRP A 369 3.56 -27.26 -26.71
N TRP A 370 2.34 -27.31 -27.27
CA TRP A 370 1.98 -26.77 -28.59
C TRP A 370 1.15 -25.49 -28.50
N LYS A 371 1.76 -24.35 -28.20
CA LYS A 371 1.21 -22.99 -28.38
C LYS A 371 -0.22 -22.68 -27.84
N GLY A 372 -0.94 -23.60 -27.20
CA GLY A 372 -2.31 -23.45 -26.70
C GLY A 372 -2.36 -23.37 -25.18
N PHE A 373 -3.57 -23.31 -24.64
CA PHE A 373 -3.81 -23.25 -23.20
C PHE A 373 -4.22 -24.62 -22.64
N ARG A 374 -3.85 -24.85 -21.39
CA ARG A 374 -4.38 -25.90 -20.54
C ARG A 374 -5.37 -25.27 -19.57
N TYR A 375 -6.57 -25.83 -19.53
CA TYR A 375 -7.64 -25.37 -18.66
C TYR A 375 -7.64 -26.12 -17.34
N ASP A 376 -8.24 -25.52 -16.33
CA ASP A 376 -8.43 -26.19 -15.05
C ASP A 376 -9.46 -27.31 -15.18
N GLY A 377 -9.29 -28.40 -14.41
CA GLY A 377 -10.23 -29.53 -14.35
C GLY A 377 -11.53 -29.24 -13.59
N ASP A 378 -11.92 -27.98 -13.46
CA ASP A 378 -13.11 -27.56 -12.73
C ASP A 378 -14.37 -27.77 -13.58
N LYS A 379 -15.21 -28.74 -13.19
CA LYS A 379 -16.44 -29.08 -13.92
C LYS A 379 -17.45 -27.94 -13.93
N ALA A 380 -17.42 -27.04 -12.94
CA ALA A 380 -18.31 -25.89 -12.90
C ALA A 380 -17.88 -24.77 -13.85
N PHE A 381 -16.59 -24.75 -14.23
CA PHE A 381 -16.02 -23.72 -15.09
C PHE A 381 -15.12 -24.35 -16.18
N PRO A 382 -15.70 -25.14 -17.10
CA PRO A 382 -14.93 -25.76 -18.18
C PRO A 382 -14.27 -24.68 -19.05
N HIS A 383 -13.14 -25.02 -19.69
CA HIS A 383 -12.42 -24.14 -20.62
C HIS A 383 -11.87 -22.83 -20.05
N THR A 384 -11.75 -22.71 -18.72
CA THR A 384 -11.23 -21.49 -18.10
C THR A 384 -9.94 -21.72 -17.32
N ILE A 385 -9.16 -20.65 -17.16
CA ILE A 385 -7.93 -20.60 -16.36
C ILE A 385 -8.16 -19.65 -15.18
N ASP A 386 -7.90 -20.12 -13.95
CA ASP A 386 -7.85 -19.23 -12.78
C ASP A 386 -6.55 -18.40 -12.80
N LEU A 387 -6.68 -17.13 -13.17
CA LEU A 387 -5.55 -16.19 -13.25
C LEU A 387 -5.03 -15.75 -11.88
N LYS A 388 -5.79 -15.92 -10.78
CA LYS A 388 -5.26 -15.71 -9.42
C LYS A 388 -4.28 -16.82 -9.09
N LYS A 389 -4.70 -18.07 -9.32
CA LYS A 389 -3.90 -19.27 -9.01
C LYS A 389 -2.73 -19.46 -9.95
N HIS A 390 -2.97 -19.38 -11.26
CA HIS A 390 -1.97 -19.71 -12.28
C HIS A 390 -1.23 -18.51 -12.85
N GLY A 391 -1.77 -17.30 -12.69
CA GLY A 391 -1.19 -16.07 -13.20
C GLY A 391 -0.47 -15.27 -12.12
N SER A 392 -1.19 -14.63 -11.21
CA SER A 392 -0.62 -13.64 -10.28
C SER A 392 0.15 -14.28 -9.12
N ARG A 393 -0.37 -15.36 -8.52
CA ARG A 393 0.24 -16.01 -7.34
C ARG A 393 1.71 -16.42 -7.55
N PRO A 394 2.13 -17.03 -8.68
CA PRO A 394 3.53 -17.35 -8.91
C PRO A 394 4.48 -16.15 -8.89
N PHE A 395 4.07 -14.98 -9.40
CA PHE A 395 4.88 -13.76 -9.31
C PHE A 395 5.00 -13.29 -7.86
N VAL A 396 3.89 -13.30 -7.12
CA VAL A 396 3.85 -12.92 -5.70
C VAL A 396 4.77 -13.82 -4.89
N ASP A 397 4.66 -15.14 -5.06
CA ASP A 397 5.46 -16.12 -4.32
C ASP A 397 6.94 -15.97 -4.65
N ALA A 398 7.28 -15.79 -5.92
CA ALA A 398 8.65 -15.54 -6.37
C ALA A 398 9.25 -14.26 -5.78
N ALA A 399 8.50 -13.14 -5.88
CA ALA A 399 8.91 -11.86 -5.35
C ALA A 399 9.15 -11.92 -3.84
N ARG A 400 8.26 -12.63 -3.11
CA ARG A 400 8.41 -12.86 -1.68
C ARG A 400 9.66 -13.68 -1.35
N ILE A 401 9.92 -14.77 -2.07
CA ILE A 401 11.12 -15.59 -1.85
C ILE A 401 12.39 -14.76 -2.07
N TYR A 402 12.45 -13.97 -3.15
CA TYR A 402 13.57 -13.06 -3.36
C TYR A 402 13.70 -12.06 -2.21
N ALA A 403 12.60 -11.41 -1.80
CA ALA A 403 12.61 -10.43 -0.73
C ALA A 403 13.08 -11.01 0.61
N LEU A 404 12.63 -12.20 0.96
CA LEU A 404 13.06 -12.89 2.18
C LEU A 404 14.54 -13.29 2.13
N ALA A 405 15.02 -13.75 0.96
CA ALA A 405 16.40 -14.17 0.78
C ALA A 405 17.40 -13.00 0.73
N THR A 406 16.97 -11.82 0.26
CA THR A 406 17.82 -10.62 0.15
C THR A 406 17.43 -9.49 1.09
N GLN A 407 16.56 -9.78 2.06
CA GLN A 407 16.15 -8.87 3.13
C GLN A 407 15.50 -7.57 2.64
N ILE A 408 14.68 -7.66 1.59
CA ILE A 408 13.91 -6.51 1.07
C ILE A 408 12.70 -6.26 1.99
N PRO A 409 12.54 -5.05 2.54
CA PRO A 409 11.49 -4.74 3.51
C PRO A 409 10.09 -4.58 2.93
N ASP A 410 9.99 -4.30 1.63
CA ASP A 410 8.74 -4.10 0.92
C ASP A 410 7.89 -5.37 0.88
N THR A 411 6.56 -5.18 0.87
CA THR A 411 5.59 -6.26 0.69
C THR A 411 5.06 -6.34 -0.74
N ASN A 412 4.97 -5.22 -1.45
CA ASN A 412 4.45 -5.14 -2.81
C ASN A 412 5.30 -5.97 -3.80
N THR A 413 4.63 -6.71 -4.67
CA THR A 413 5.24 -7.64 -5.64
C THR A 413 6.11 -6.91 -6.65
N VAL A 414 5.63 -5.79 -7.20
CA VAL A 414 6.37 -5.01 -8.21
C VAL A 414 7.64 -4.42 -7.60
N GLU A 415 7.55 -3.82 -6.41
CA GLU A 415 8.72 -3.26 -5.72
C GLU A 415 9.73 -4.35 -5.34
N ARG A 416 9.26 -5.49 -4.83
CA ARG A 416 10.12 -6.64 -4.54
C ARG A 416 10.83 -7.15 -5.79
N LEU A 417 10.13 -7.29 -6.93
CA LEU A 417 10.75 -7.73 -8.19
C LEU A 417 11.75 -6.72 -8.72
N ARG A 418 11.45 -5.42 -8.62
CA ARG A 418 12.35 -4.34 -9.05
C ARG A 418 13.65 -4.35 -8.23
N ILE A 419 13.53 -4.30 -6.90
CA ILE A 419 14.68 -4.27 -5.97
C ILE A 419 15.47 -5.58 -6.06
N ALA A 420 14.79 -6.74 -6.12
CA ALA A 420 15.46 -8.02 -6.30
C ALA A 420 16.16 -8.11 -7.65
N GLY A 421 15.58 -7.57 -8.72
CA GLY A 421 16.21 -7.50 -10.04
C GLY A 421 17.56 -6.78 -9.97
N GLU A 422 17.58 -5.59 -9.37
CA GLU A 422 18.79 -4.78 -9.13
C GLU A 422 19.83 -5.52 -8.28
N GLN A 423 19.43 -6.09 -7.13
CA GLN A 423 20.34 -6.77 -6.20
C GLN A 423 20.89 -8.10 -6.74
N THR A 424 20.20 -8.75 -7.67
CA THR A 424 20.58 -10.06 -8.19
C THR A 424 21.27 -10.02 -9.55
N GLY A 425 21.51 -8.81 -10.08
CA GLY A 425 22.12 -8.61 -11.41
C GLY A 425 21.21 -9.04 -12.56
N MET A 426 19.90 -9.04 -12.36
CA MET A 426 18.94 -9.24 -13.45
C MET A 426 19.01 -8.04 -14.39
N ALA A 427 19.05 -8.30 -15.71
CA ALA A 427 19.03 -7.23 -16.68
C ALA A 427 17.71 -6.44 -16.58
N ALA A 428 17.78 -5.11 -16.74
CA ALA A 428 16.65 -4.21 -16.49
C ALA A 428 15.44 -4.51 -17.39
N ASP A 429 15.67 -4.93 -18.63
CA ASP A 429 14.65 -5.38 -19.58
C ASP A 429 13.92 -6.65 -19.11
N GLN A 430 14.64 -7.58 -18.49
CA GLN A 430 14.05 -8.80 -17.93
C GLN A 430 13.20 -8.51 -16.69
N ALA A 431 13.67 -7.62 -15.81
CA ALA A 431 12.89 -7.18 -14.65
C ALA A 431 11.62 -6.44 -15.09
N ALA A 432 11.72 -5.55 -16.09
CA ALA A 432 10.57 -4.88 -16.68
C ALA A 432 9.57 -5.89 -17.29
N ALA A 433 10.04 -6.89 -18.04
CA ALA A 433 9.17 -7.91 -18.62
C ALA A 433 8.40 -8.73 -17.56
N LEU A 434 9.01 -9.03 -16.40
CA LEU A 434 8.32 -9.68 -15.28
C LEU A 434 7.22 -8.80 -14.68
N ILE A 435 7.54 -7.52 -14.48
CA ILE A 435 6.61 -6.53 -13.93
C ILE A 435 5.44 -6.32 -14.90
N ASP A 436 5.70 -6.12 -16.19
CA ASP A 436 4.69 -5.94 -17.23
C ASP A 436 3.77 -7.18 -17.33
N ALA A 437 4.33 -8.38 -17.26
CA ALA A 437 3.57 -9.63 -17.24
C ALA A 437 2.63 -9.73 -16.02
N PHE A 438 3.13 -9.41 -14.83
CA PHE A 438 2.32 -9.39 -13.61
C PHE A 438 1.20 -8.35 -13.69
N GLN A 439 1.51 -7.13 -14.11
CA GLN A 439 0.53 -6.05 -14.26
C GLN A 439 -0.51 -6.37 -15.32
N TYR A 440 -0.12 -7.01 -16.42
CA TYR A 440 -1.03 -7.49 -17.45
C TYR A 440 -2.02 -8.52 -16.89
N ILE A 441 -1.54 -9.51 -16.12
CA ILE A 441 -2.41 -10.50 -15.48
C ILE A 441 -3.38 -9.83 -14.50
N GLN A 442 -2.91 -8.88 -13.69
CA GLN A 442 -3.76 -8.09 -12.79
C GLN A 442 -4.85 -7.31 -13.56
N ARG A 443 -4.49 -6.71 -14.71
CA ARG A 443 -5.45 -6.01 -15.58
C ARG A 443 -6.56 -6.96 -16.03
N VAL A 444 -6.20 -8.11 -16.60
CA VAL A 444 -7.18 -9.08 -17.10
C VAL A 444 -8.08 -9.60 -15.97
N ARG A 445 -7.52 -9.83 -14.76
CA ARG A 445 -8.31 -10.18 -13.57
C ARG A 445 -9.33 -9.10 -13.22
N LEU A 446 -8.93 -7.83 -13.18
CA LEU A 446 -9.82 -6.71 -12.86
C LEU A 446 -10.91 -6.55 -13.93
N GLU A 447 -10.56 -6.61 -15.21
CA GLU A 447 -11.52 -6.56 -16.32
C GLU A 447 -12.56 -7.66 -16.22
N GLN A 448 -12.13 -8.89 -15.89
CA GLN A 448 -13.03 -10.01 -15.75
C GLN A 448 -13.96 -9.88 -14.54
N GLN A 449 -13.46 -9.38 -13.42
CA GLN A 449 -14.26 -9.09 -12.24
C GLN A 449 -15.33 -8.03 -12.52
N VAL A 450 -15.00 -6.99 -13.29
CA VAL A 450 -15.98 -5.98 -13.74
C VAL A 450 -17.03 -6.59 -14.67
N LYS A 451 -16.62 -7.43 -15.64
CA LYS A 451 -17.53 -8.10 -16.57
C LYS A 451 -18.52 -9.04 -15.86
N SER A 452 -18.08 -9.74 -14.81
CA SER A 452 -18.95 -10.63 -14.03
C SER A 452 -20.01 -9.90 -13.19
N GLY A 453 -19.93 -8.58 -13.07
CA GLY A 453 -20.89 -7.76 -12.33
C GLY A 453 -20.89 -7.99 -10.81
N ALA A 454 -21.98 -7.61 -10.14
CA ALA A 454 -22.17 -7.75 -8.69
C ALA A 454 -22.40 -9.21 -8.22
N GLY A 455 -22.27 -10.20 -9.11
CA GLY A 455 -22.21 -11.62 -8.75
C GLY A 455 -20.88 -11.98 -8.08
N THR A 456 -20.51 -13.26 -8.04
CA THR A 456 -19.19 -13.69 -7.52
C THR A 456 -18.10 -13.26 -8.50
N PRO A 457 -17.27 -12.25 -8.17
CA PRO A 457 -16.28 -11.76 -9.13
C PRO A 457 -15.25 -12.88 -9.36
N THR A 458 -15.09 -13.26 -10.62
CA THR A 458 -14.31 -14.44 -10.96
C THR A 458 -12.89 -14.06 -11.36
N ASN A 459 -11.92 -14.85 -10.90
CA ASN A 459 -10.53 -14.78 -11.39
C ASN A 459 -10.33 -15.67 -12.63
N ARG A 460 -11.38 -16.32 -13.12
CA ARG A 460 -11.32 -17.26 -14.23
C ARG A 460 -11.57 -16.58 -15.56
N VAL A 461 -10.72 -16.89 -16.54
CA VAL A 461 -10.82 -16.39 -17.91
C VAL A 461 -10.86 -17.56 -18.87
N ASP A 462 -11.79 -17.52 -19.82
CA ASP A 462 -11.70 -18.30 -21.04
C ASP A 462 -10.77 -17.56 -22.02
N PRO A 463 -9.60 -18.11 -22.37
CA PRO A 463 -8.72 -17.50 -23.36
C PRO A 463 -9.37 -17.33 -24.73
N ASP A 464 -10.41 -18.10 -25.04
CA ASP A 464 -11.15 -18.00 -26.30
C ASP A 464 -12.00 -16.72 -26.40
N ASP A 465 -12.40 -16.15 -25.26
CA ASP A 465 -13.10 -14.87 -25.15
C ASP A 465 -12.17 -13.65 -25.28
N LEU A 466 -10.85 -13.86 -25.25
CA LEU A 466 -9.87 -12.80 -25.43
C LEU A 466 -9.60 -12.54 -26.91
N HIS A 467 -9.42 -11.26 -27.25
CA HIS A 467 -8.92 -10.86 -28.57
C HIS A 467 -7.53 -11.46 -28.83
N GLU A 468 -7.17 -11.67 -30.10
CA GLU A 468 -5.95 -12.38 -30.50
C GLU A 468 -4.67 -11.79 -29.87
N LEU A 469 -4.56 -10.46 -29.87
CA LEU A 469 -3.42 -9.78 -29.24
C LEU A 469 -3.37 -10.00 -27.72
N ASP A 470 -4.51 -9.87 -27.02
CA ASP A 470 -4.58 -10.12 -25.57
C ASP A 470 -4.25 -11.59 -25.24
N ARG A 471 -4.66 -12.52 -26.10
CA ARG A 471 -4.32 -13.93 -25.97
C ARG A 471 -2.82 -14.17 -26.11
N MET A 472 -2.16 -13.50 -27.07
CA MET A 472 -0.71 -13.56 -27.24
C MET A 472 0.04 -12.98 -26.04
N ILE A 473 -0.39 -11.82 -25.52
CA ILE A 473 0.23 -11.19 -24.36
C ILE A 473 0.01 -12.02 -23.09
N LEU A 474 -1.18 -12.59 -22.88
CA LEU A 474 -1.45 -13.49 -21.76
C LEU A 474 -0.51 -14.68 -21.78
N LYS A 475 -0.34 -15.31 -22.95
CA LYS A 475 0.56 -16.43 -23.12
C LYS A 475 2.02 -16.05 -22.85
N GLU A 476 2.47 -14.90 -23.34
CA GLU A 476 3.84 -14.44 -23.07
C GLU A 476 4.04 -14.13 -21.58
N SER A 477 3.03 -13.55 -20.93
CA SER A 477 3.04 -13.28 -19.49
C SER A 477 3.16 -14.57 -18.66
N LEU A 478 2.45 -15.63 -19.06
CA LEU A 478 2.53 -16.95 -18.42
C LEU A 478 3.88 -17.65 -18.65
N LYS A 479 4.56 -17.41 -19.79
CA LYS A 479 5.94 -17.87 -19.96
C LYS A 479 6.92 -17.17 -19.03
N GLN A 480 6.65 -15.91 -18.68
CA GLN A 480 7.49 -15.21 -17.71
C GLN A 480 7.43 -15.88 -16.33
N VAL A 481 6.29 -16.49 -15.95
CA VAL A 481 6.20 -17.33 -14.74
C VAL A 481 7.17 -18.51 -14.81
N GLU A 482 7.18 -19.24 -15.93
CA GLU A 482 8.09 -20.39 -16.11
C GLU A 482 9.57 -19.97 -16.04
N ASN A 483 9.91 -18.83 -16.65
CA ASN A 483 11.25 -18.26 -16.59
C ASN A 483 11.64 -17.87 -15.16
N LEU A 484 10.71 -17.25 -14.43
CA LEU A 484 10.90 -16.84 -13.04
C LEU A 484 11.12 -18.05 -12.12
N GLN A 485 10.31 -19.10 -12.27
CA GLN A 485 10.47 -20.36 -11.54
C GLN A 485 11.83 -21.00 -11.82
N LYS A 486 12.23 -21.14 -13.09
CA LYS A 486 13.55 -21.69 -13.46
C LYS A 486 14.69 -20.91 -12.79
N ARG A 487 14.57 -19.58 -12.69
CA ARG A 487 15.56 -18.73 -12.01
C ARG A 487 15.59 -18.96 -10.50
N LEU A 488 14.43 -19.03 -9.84
CA LEU A 488 14.34 -19.35 -8.42
C LEU A 488 15.00 -20.70 -8.12
N ILE A 489 14.65 -21.72 -8.90
CA ILE A 489 15.19 -23.08 -8.77
C ILE A 489 16.70 -23.04 -8.93
N ARG A 490 17.21 -22.44 -10.00
CA ARG A 490 18.67 -22.34 -10.23
C ARG A 490 19.40 -21.62 -9.10
N LYS A 491 18.76 -20.65 -8.45
CA LYS A 491 19.38 -19.84 -7.40
C LYS A 491 19.33 -20.51 -6.01
N PHE A 492 18.25 -21.19 -5.70
CA PHE A 492 17.94 -21.62 -4.33
C PHE A 492 17.73 -23.13 -4.16
N ALA A 493 17.46 -23.88 -5.24
CA ALA A 493 17.48 -25.34 -5.19
C ALA A 493 18.91 -25.82 -5.47
N PRO A 494 19.52 -26.65 -4.61
CA PRO A 494 20.81 -27.28 -4.93
C PRO A 494 20.65 -28.30 -6.06
N ALA A 495 21.76 -28.54 -6.76
CA ALA A 495 21.88 -29.55 -7.83
C ALA A 495 21.58 -30.97 -7.35
#